data_AF-A0A4Y7ST46-F1
#
_entry.id   AF-A0A4Y7ST46-F1
#
_cell.length_a   1.000
_cell.length_b   1.000
_cell.length_c   1.000
_cell.angle_alpha   90.00
_cell.angle_beta   90.00
_cell.angle_gamma   90.00
#
_symmetry.space_group_name_H-M   'P 1'
#
loop_
_entity.id
_entity.type
_entity.pdbx_description
1 polymer ?
#
loop_
_entity_poly.entity_id
_entity_poly.type
_entity_poly.pdbx_seq_one_letter_code
_entity_poly.pdbx_strand_id
1 'polypeptide(L)'
;MPGTDSDSAPAKTPPKFQWEIVIFKVGDRLFRVARQELAKESPVFESMFSLPNSGEAVKVEGQTDDNPIHLNGYKPEEFEALLTLLYPTFDDLIRGSIDLTKPQWIGVLKLSTMWEIEKIRQHAILTLSADPFSLTPTEKVKLAREHRVGSWLEEGLVSLVKGNADLSLDALEAAVGLRTAYRIVGLRAEAGVCCNTLLPKLVSGAFHPTLPLGHLRCMSCSGFVFQDSLRCPHSQCRADIALDEEGGGYVRSSSDSLVKSNSSAVFYEIELRDLMCASCSKGIIRQAISCASCERGIQTTEHVMFPLRSVASPSFARSMAVREVFADELEELAR
;
A
#
# COMPACT_ATOMS: atom_id res chain seq x y z
N MET A 1 30.62 -3.89 -82.84
CA MET A 1 30.51 -3.85 -81.36
C MET A 1 30.08 -2.45 -80.95
N PRO A 2 29.38 -2.25 -79.82
CA PRO A 2 28.56 -3.19 -79.03
C PRO A 2 27.19 -2.57 -78.65
N GLY A 3 26.36 -3.34 -77.96
CA GLY A 3 25.10 -2.86 -77.38
C GLY A 3 24.33 -4.00 -76.73
N THR A 4 24.98 -4.72 -75.80
CA THR A 4 24.29 -5.65 -74.90
C THR A 4 23.59 -4.81 -73.83
N ASP A 5 22.28 -4.64 -73.97
CA ASP A 5 21.43 -4.20 -72.87
C ASP A 5 21.42 -5.30 -71.82
N SER A 6 22.23 -5.11 -70.78
CA SER A 6 22.14 -5.85 -69.54
C SER A 6 20.89 -5.37 -68.81
N ASP A 7 19.82 -6.16 -68.96
CA ASP A 7 18.61 -6.08 -68.15
C ASP A 7 19.00 -6.23 -66.67
N SER A 8 19.11 -5.10 -65.98
CA SER A 8 19.50 -5.06 -64.58
C SER A 8 18.31 -5.49 -63.73
N ALA A 9 18.37 -6.71 -63.20
CA ALA A 9 17.42 -7.21 -62.22
C ALA A 9 17.24 -6.21 -61.07
N PRO A 10 15.99 -5.91 -60.63
CA PRO A 10 15.74 -4.95 -59.57
C PRO A 10 16.44 -5.38 -58.27
N ALA A 11 17.00 -4.39 -57.56
CA ALA A 11 17.80 -4.58 -56.36
C ALA A 11 17.07 -5.45 -55.30
N LYS A 12 17.77 -6.45 -54.77
CA LYS A 12 17.27 -7.47 -53.81
C LYS A 12 17.03 -6.96 -52.38
N THR A 13 17.20 -5.67 -52.11
CA THR A 13 16.92 -5.09 -50.80
C THR A 13 15.45 -4.69 -50.72
N PRO A 14 14.66 -5.25 -49.77
CA PRO A 14 13.29 -4.84 -49.60
C PRO A 14 13.24 -3.33 -49.32
N PRO A 15 12.27 -2.60 -49.90
CA PRO A 15 12.15 -1.17 -49.70
C PRO A 15 11.97 -0.86 -48.21
N LYS A 16 12.55 0.27 -47.77
CA LYS A 16 12.54 0.73 -46.37
C LYS A 16 11.14 0.85 -45.75
N PHE A 17 10.10 0.99 -46.58
CA PHE A 17 8.71 1.17 -46.17
C PHE A 17 7.83 0.08 -46.79
N GLN A 18 8.03 -1.16 -46.36
CA GLN A 18 7.16 -2.27 -46.70
C GLN A 18 6.50 -2.79 -45.43
N TRP A 19 5.18 -2.61 -45.34
CA TRP A 19 4.38 -3.10 -44.22
C TRP A 19 3.50 -4.25 -44.69
N GLU A 20 3.42 -5.28 -43.86
CA GLU A 20 2.46 -6.35 -44.03
C GLU A 20 1.28 -6.03 -43.13
N ILE A 21 0.10 -5.90 -43.74
CA ILE A 21 -1.11 -5.57 -42.98
C ILE A 21 -1.76 -6.87 -42.52
N VAL A 22 -2.07 -6.91 -41.23
CA VAL A 22 -2.89 -7.95 -40.62
C VAL A 22 -4.21 -7.35 -40.15
N ILE A 23 -5.29 -8.11 -40.33
CA ILE A 23 -6.66 -7.69 -40.05
C ILE A 23 -7.15 -8.43 -38.80
N PHE A 24 -7.49 -7.68 -37.77
CA PHE A 24 -8.10 -8.19 -36.54
C PHE A 24 -9.58 -7.83 -36.49
N LYS A 25 -10.41 -8.76 -36.01
CA LYS A 25 -11.79 -8.50 -35.63
C LYS A 25 -11.91 -8.48 -34.11
N VAL A 26 -12.31 -7.33 -33.55
CA VAL A 26 -12.54 -7.13 -32.12
C VAL A 26 -13.97 -6.63 -31.95
N GLY A 27 -14.81 -7.41 -31.28
CA GLY A 27 -16.25 -7.15 -31.25
C GLY A 27 -16.85 -7.08 -32.66
N ASP A 28 -17.44 -5.94 -32.98
CA ASP A 28 -18.07 -5.62 -34.27
C ASP A 28 -17.16 -4.82 -35.22
N ARG A 29 -15.91 -4.52 -34.83
CA ARG A 29 -14.98 -3.67 -35.60
C ARG A 29 -13.82 -4.47 -36.20
N LEU A 30 -13.39 -4.05 -37.39
CA LEU A 30 -12.18 -4.54 -38.07
C LEU A 30 -11.07 -3.51 -37.92
N PHE A 31 -9.88 -3.98 -37.54
CA PHE A 31 -8.68 -3.18 -37.37
C PHE A 31 -7.59 -3.68 -38.30
N ARG A 32 -6.97 -2.77 -39.05
CA ARG A 32 -5.88 -3.07 -39.99
C ARG A 32 -4.60 -2.49 -39.43
N VAL A 33 -3.63 -3.33 -39.13
CA VAL A 33 -2.42 -2.94 -38.39
C VAL A 33 -1.18 -3.54 -39.03
N ALA A 34 -0.02 -2.91 -38.81
CA ALA A 34 1.24 -3.43 -39.32
C ALA A 34 1.66 -4.64 -38.48
N ARG A 35 1.79 -5.80 -39.14
CA ARG A 35 2.22 -7.06 -38.52
C ARG A 35 3.57 -6.90 -37.84
N GLN A 36 4.50 -6.21 -38.49
CA GLN A 36 5.87 -6.06 -38.01
C GLN A 36 5.96 -5.32 -36.68
N GLU A 37 5.16 -4.28 -36.46
CA GLU A 37 5.24 -3.50 -35.21
C GLU A 37 4.72 -4.30 -34.02
N LEU A 38 3.62 -5.05 -34.22
CA LEU A 38 3.12 -5.97 -33.20
C LEU A 38 4.09 -7.11 -32.91
N ALA A 39 4.67 -7.73 -33.94
CA ALA A 39 5.67 -8.79 -33.77
C ALA A 39 6.91 -8.27 -33.01
N LYS A 40 7.34 -7.05 -33.32
CA LYS A 40 8.52 -6.43 -32.70
C LYS A 40 8.31 -6.10 -31.23
N GLU A 41 7.11 -5.66 -30.85
CA GLU A 41 6.83 -5.21 -29.49
C GLU A 41 6.18 -6.29 -28.60
N SER A 42 5.77 -7.44 -29.17
CA SER A 42 5.09 -8.53 -28.46
C SER A 42 5.64 -9.91 -28.87
N PRO A 43 6.25 -10.67 -27.94
CA PRO A 43 6.68 -12.05 -28.22
C PRO A 43 5.48 -12.98 -28.47
N VAL A 44 4.31 -12.65 -27.93
CA VAL A 44 3.06 -13.38 -28.17
C VAL A 44 2.67 -13.27 -29.65
N PHE A 45 2.66 -12.04 -30.20
CA PHE A 45 2.35 -11.85 -31.61
C PHE A 45 3.48 -12.35 -32.52
N GLU A 46 4.75 -12.18 -32.15
CA GLU A 46 5.88 -12.78 -32.87
C GLU A 46 5.73 -14.30 -33.04
N SER A 47 5.41 -14.99 -31.94
CA SER A 47 5.17 -16.43 -31.91
C SER A 47 3.96 -16.81 -32.77
N MET A 48 2.83 -16.11 -32.58
CA MET A 48 1.60 -16.32 -33.36
C MET A 48 1.87 -16.20 -34.87
N PHE A 49 2.66 -15.21 -35.25
CA PHE A 49 3.00 -14.94 -36.65
C PHE A 49 4.07 -15.88 -37.23
N SER A 50 4.78 -16.62 -36.39
CA SER A 50 5.80 -17.58 -36.83
C SER A 50 5.25 -19.00 -37.01
N LEU A 51 4.01 -19.27 -36.60
CA LEU A 51 3.38 -20.58 -36.75
C LEU A 51 3.19 -20.93 -38.24
N PRO A 52 3.57 -22.15 -38.67
CA PRO A 52 3.38 -22.57 -40.05
C PRO A 52 1.89 -22.69 -40.38
N ASN A 53 1.49 -22.18 -41.54
CA ASN A 53 0.13 -22.31 -42.02
C ASN A 53 -0.23 -23.79 -42.20
N SER A 54 -1.23 -24.26 -41.47
CA SER A 54 -1.70 -25.65 -41.49
C SER A 54 -2.29 -26.03 -42.86
N GLY A 55 -1.46 -26.50 -43.79
CA GLY A 55 -1.87 -27.22 -44.99
C GLY A 55 -2.29 -26.38 -46.21
N GLU A 56 -1.94 -26.89 -47.40
CA GLU A 56 -2.26 -26.35 -48.71
C GLU A 56 -3.79 -26.32 -48.96
N ALA A 57 -4.45 -25.22 -48.58
CA ALA A 57 -5.73 -24.71 -49.12
C ALA A 57 -6.42 -23.71 -48.17
N VAL A 58 -6.01 -23.60 -46.91
CA VAL A 58 -6.66 -22.71 -45.94
C VAL A 58 -6.12 -21.30 -46.12
N LYS A 59 -7.00 -20.35 -46.46
CA LYS A 59 -6.65 -18.91 -46.46
C LYS A 59 -6.06 -18.56 -45.11
N VAL A 60 -4.89 -17.94 -45.09
CA VAL A 60 -4.24 -17.49 -43.86
C VAL A 60 -5.13 -16.46 -43.17
N GLU A 61 -5.41 -16.66 -41.88
CA GLU A 61 -6.20 -15.72 -41.09
C GLU A 61 -5.50 -14.34 -41.04
N GLY A 62 -6.30 -13.29 -41.09
CA GLY A 62 -5.83 -11.90 -41.01
C GLY A 62 -5.39 -11.29 -42.33
N GLN A 63 -5.46 -12.00 -43.47
CA GLN A 63 -5.10 -11.44 -44.79
C GLN A 63 -6.26 -10.74 -45.52
N THR A 64 -7.50 -11.09 -45.19
CA THR A 64 -8.70 -10.52 -45.86
C THR A 64 -9.79 -10.17 -44.85
N ASP A 65 -10.63 -9.19 -45.17
CA ASP A 65 -11.77 -8.78 -44.33
C ASP A 65 -12.74 -9.95 -44.03
N ASP A 66 -12.87 -10.92 -44.96
CA ASP A 66 -13.73 -12.11 -44.81
C ASP A 66 -13.12 -13.21 -43.91
N ASN A 67 -11.83 -13.10 -43.59
CA ASN A 67 -11.10 -14.07 -42.77
C ASN A 67 -10.13 -13.35 -41.83
N PRO A 68 -10.61 -12.47 -40.92
CA PRO A 68 -9.76 -11.73 -40.00
C PRO A 68 -9.30 -12.63 -38.85
N ILE A 69 -8.27 -12.21 -38.12
CA ILE A 69 -7.93 -12.82 -36.83
C ILE A 69 -8.96 -12.38 -35.80
N HIS A 70 -9.69 -13.32 -35.20
CA HIS A 70 -10.72 -13.03 -34.22
C HIS A 70 -10.14 -12.89 -32.80
N LEU A 71 -10.22 -11.70 -32.21
CA LEU A 71 -9.87 -11.45 -30.82
C LEU A 71 -11.15 -11.44 -29.97
N ASN A 72 -11.63 -12.65 -29.63
CA ASN A 72 -12.84 -12.82 -28.83
C ASN A 72 -12.59 -12.45 -27.36
N GLY A 73 -13.57 -11.79 -26.72
CA GLY A 73 -13.50 -11.41 -25.29
C GLY A 73 -12.80 -10.07 -25.01
N TYR A 74 -12.33 -9.38 -26.04
CA TYR A 74 -11.73 -8.05 -25.92
C TYR A 74 -12.70 -6.96 -26.37
N LYS A 75 -12.59 -5.78 -25.74
CA LYS A 75 -13.41 -4.63 -26.13
C LYS A 75 -12.73 -3.85 -27.24
N PRO A 76 -13.47 -3.38 -28.26
CA PRO A 76 -12.91 -2.60 -29.35
C PRO A 76 -12.22 -1.32 -28.87
N GLU A 77 -12.75 -0.66 -27.84
CA GLU A 77 -12.22 0.60 -27.30
C GLU A 77 -10.90 0.40 -26.55
N GLU A 78 -10.74 -0.74 -25.85
CA GLU A 78 -9.49 -1.10 -25.19
C GLU A 78 -8.39 -1.36 -26.25
N PHE A 79 -8.76 -2.03 -27.34
CA PHE A 79 -7.83 -2.33 -28.44
C PHE A 79 -7.44 -1.07 -29.21
N GLU A 80 -8.40 -0.21 -29.54
CA GLU A 80 -8.14 1.07 -30.20
C GLU A 80 -7.19 1.95 -29.39
N ALA A 81 -7.39 2.04 -28.07
CA ALA A 81 -6.48 2.78 -27.19
C ALA A 81 -5.04 2.24 -27.20
N LEU A 82 -4.87 0.91 -27.26
CA LEU A 82 -3.54 0.30 -27.42
C LEU A 82 -2.92 0.66 -28.77
N LEU A 83 -3.72 0.64 -29.84
CA LEU A 83 -3.24 0.99 -31.18
C LEU A 83 -2.84 2.46 -31.27
N THR A 84 -3.53 3.38 -30.58
CA THR A 84 -3.12 4.79 -30.52
C THR A 84 -1.71 4.96 -29.95
N LEU A 85 -1.30 4.10 -29.01
CA LEU A 85 0.06 4.10 -28.45
C LEU A 85 1.10 3.47 -29.38
N LEU A 86 0.73 2.43 -30.12
CA LEU A 86 1.61 1.78 -31.10
C LEU A 86 1.78 2.63 -32.37
N TYR A 87 0.74 3.37 -32.74
CA TYR A 87 0.65 4.15 -33.96
C TYR A 87 0.18 5.58 -33.66
N PRO A 88 0.99 6.38 -32.95
CA PRO A 88 0.65 7.76 -32.68
C PRO A 88 0.54 8.54 -34.00
N THR A 89 -0.48 9.39 -34.09
CA THR A 89 -0.65 10.28 -35.24
C THR A 89 0.40 11.39 -35.21
N PHE A 90 0.57 12.08 -36.33
CA PHE A 90 1.46 13.24 -36.40
C PHE A 90 1.04 14.35 -35.42
N ASP A 91 -0.27 14.50 -35.20
CA ASP A 91 -0.81 15.47 -34.23
C ASP A 91 -0.46 15.08 -32.79
N ASP A 92 -0.52 13.78 -32.45
CA ASP A 92 -0.12 13.27 -31.12
C ASP A 92 1.37 13.55 -30.85
N LEU A 93 2.21 13.37 -31.88
CA LEU A 93 3.65 13.66 -31.80
C LEU A 93 3.94 15.15 -31.65
N ILE A 94 3.23 16.03 -32.38
CA ILE A 94 3.39 17.48 -32.25
C ILE A 94 2.96 17.95 -30.86
N ARG A 95 1.83 17.46 -30.36
CA ARG A 95 1.33 17.81 -29.03
C ARG A 95 2.21 17.23 -27.92
N GLY A 96 2.87 16.11 -28.18
CA GLY A 96 3.68 15.39 -27.20
C GLY A 96 2.83 14.68 -26.14
N SER A 97 1.53 14.47 -26.41
CA SER A 97 0.59 13.83 -25.49
C SER A 97 -0.43 13.00 -26.25
N ILE A 98 -0.83 11.87 -25.67
CA ILE A 98 -1.90 11.02 -26.17
C ILE A 98 -3.11 11.15 -25.24
N ASP A 99 -4.23 11.63 -25.80
CA ASP A 99 -5.44 11.91 -25.04
C ASP A 99 -6.27 10.63 -24.83
N LEU A 100 -5.96 9.89 -23.77
CA LEU A 100 -6.73 8.73 -23.31
C LEU A 100 -7.38 8.98 -21.95
N THR A 101 -8.58 8.44 -21.76
CA THR A 101 -9.31 8.45 -20.48
C THR A 101 -8.78 7.39 -19.51
N LYS A 102 -9.09 7.51 -18.22
CA LYS A 102 -8.71 6.50 -17.19
C LYS A 102 -9.15 5.07 -17.57
N PRO A 103 -10.39 4.80 -18.02
CA PRO A 103 -10.78 3.46 -18.44
C PRO A 103 -10.01 2.93 -19.65
N GLN A 104 -9.64 3.82 -20.60
CA GLN A 104 -8.82 3.44 -21.75
C GLN A 104 -7.40 3.06 -21.30
N TRP A 105 -6.79 3.82 -20.39
CA TRP A 105 -5.48 3.46 -19.82
C TRP A 105 -5.51 2.12 -19.07
N ILE A 106 -6.60 1.81 -18.35
CA ILE A 106 -6.79 0.49 -17.73
C ILE A 106 -6.89 -0.60 -18.81
N GLY A 107 -7.61 -0.34 -19.91
CA GLY A 107 -7.66 -1.22 -21.08
C GLY A 107 -6.29 -1.47 -21.70
N VAL A 108 -5.50 -0.40 -21.88
CA VAL A 108 -4.12 -0.48 -22.37
C VAL A 108 -3.28 -1.35 -21.43
N LEU A 109 -3.34 -1.13 -20.12
CA LEU A 109 -2.61 -1.95 -19.14
C LEU A 109 -2.99 -3.43 -19.25
N LYS A 110 -4.28 -3.72 -19.34
CA LYS A 110 -4.80 -5.09 -19.50
C LYS A 110 -4.24 -5.77 -20.76
N LEU A 111 -4.37 -5.13 -21.92
CA LEU A 111 -3.94 -5.72 -23.19
C LEU A 111 -2.42 -5.84 -23.29
N SER A 112 -1.69 -4.80 -22.88
CA SER A 112 -0.21 -4.82 -22.86
C SER A 112 0.34 -5.86 -21.90
N THR A 113 -0.33 -6.13 -20.78
CA THR A 113 0.05 -7.23 -19.87
C THR A 113 -0.23 -8.60 -20.50
N MET A 114 -1.40 -8.78 -21.13
CA MET A 114 -1.79 -10.06 -21.76
C MET A 114 -0.95 -10.42 -22.98
N TRP A 115 -0.54 -9.42 -23.76
CA TRP A 115 0.25 -9.60 -24.97
C TRP A 115 1.72 -9.28 -24.76
N GLU A 116 2.17 -9.12 -23.51
CA GLU A 116 3.57 -8.92 -23.14
C GLU A 116 4.24 -7.74 -23.86
N ILE A 117 3.50 -6.65 -24.06
CA ILE A 117 4.00 -5.41 -24.66
C ILE A 117 4.62 -4.53 -23.56
N GLU A 118 5.82 -4.89 -23.13
CA GLU A 118 6.40 -4.41 -21.87
C GLU A 118 6.56 -2.87 -21.81
N LYS A 119 6.99 -2.22 -22.90
CA LYS A 119 7.16 -0.76 -22.91
C LYS A 119 5.84 -0.03 -22.69
N ILE A 120 4.78 -0.49 -23.33
CA ILE A 120 3.44 0.10 -23.18
C ILE A 120 2.87 -0.20 -21.80
N ARG A 121 3.08 -1.43 -21.30
CA ARG A 121 2.70 -1.82 -19.95
C ARG A 121 3.31 -0.89 -18.91
N GLN A 122 4.64 -0.68 -18.96
CA GLN A 122 5.34 0.22 -18.04
C GLN A 122 4.81 1.65 -18.15
N HIS A 123 4.58 2.14 -19.37
CA HIS A 123 4.02 3.47 -19.58
C HIS A 123 2.62 3.60 -18.97
N ALA A 124 1.75 2.61 -19.16
CA ALA A 124 0.41 2.61 -18.56
C ALA A 124 0.45 2.58 -17.03
N ILE A 125 1.38 1.81 -16.43
CA ILE A 125 1.58 1.81 -14.97
C ILE A 125 1.98 3.20 -14.48
N LEU A 126 2.96 3.83 -15.12
CA LEU A 126 3.42 5.17 -14.73
C LEU A 126 2.28 6.19 -14.83
N THR A 127 1.53 6.16 -15.93
CA THR A 127 0.41 7.08 -16.17
C THR A 127 -0.73 6.89 -15.17
N LEU A 128 -1.09 5.64 -14.85
CA LEU A 128 -2.13 5.34 -13.85
C LEU A 128 -1.67 5.57 -12.39
N SER A 129 -0.37 5.67 -12.16
CA SER A 129 0.19 5.97 -10.83
C SER A 129 0.20 7.47 -10.50
N ALA A 130 0.08 8.33 -11.51
CA ALA A 130 0.21 9.77 -11.40
C ALA A 130 -1.13 10.50 -11.67
N ASP A 131 -1.20 11.76 -11.25
CA ASP A 131 -2.33 12.62 -11.61
C ASP A 131 -2.35 12.89 -13.12
N PRO A 132 -3.53 12.95 -13.76
CA PRO A 132 -4.87 12.99 -13.15
C PRO A 132 -5.55 11.62 -12.95
N PHE A 133 -4.86 10.51 -13.25
CA PHE A 133 -5.46 9.18 -13.29
C PHE A 133 -5.21 8.33 -12.04
N SER A 134 -4.68 8.97 -10.98
CA SER A 134 -4.31 8.33 -9.74
C SER A 134 -5.42 7.38 -9.23
N LEU A 135 -4.98 6.18 -8.87
CA LEU A 135 -5.86 5.11 -8.41
C LEU A 135 -6.20 5.28 -6.93
N THR A 136 -7.47 5.06 -6.58
CA THR A 136 -7.89 4.93 -5.19
C THR A 136 -7.23 3.70 -4.54
N PRO A 137 -7.12 3.63 -3.19
CA PRO A 137 -6.49 2.48 -2.52
C PRO A 137 -7.12 1.13 -2.89
N THR A 138 -8.45 1.08 -3.05
CA THR A 138 -9.17 -0.13 -3.47
C THR A 138 -8.93 -0.48 -4.93
N GLU A 139 -8.89 0.52 -5.83
CA GLU A 139 -8.52 0.30 -7.24
C GLU A 139 -7.09 -0.22 -7.36
N LYS A 140 -6.15 0.31 -6.57
CA LYS A 140 -4.76 -0.16 -6.54
C LYS A 140 -4.68 -1.65 -6.20
N VAL A 141 -5.34 -2.09 -5.12
CA VAL A 141 -5.34 -3.51 -4.72
C VAL A 141 -5.95 -4.39 -5.82
N LYS A 142 -7.08 -3.97 -6.40
CA LYS A 142 -7.76 -4.73 -7.44
C LYS A 142 -6.90 -4.86 -8.71
N LEU A 143 -6.47 -3.74 -9.27
CA LEU A 143 -5.70 -3.71 -10.52
C LEU A 143 -4.30 -4.32 -10.34
N ALA A 144 -3.70 -4.21 -9.14
CA ALA A 144 -2.44 -4.86 -8.84
C ALA A 144 -2.51 -6.38 -8.97
N ARG A 145 -3.61 -6.98 -8.51
CA ARG A 145 -3.84 -8.43 -8.62
C ARG A 145 -4.17 -8.83 -10.05
N GLU A 146 -5.06 -8.08 -10.70
CA GLU A 146 -5.49 -8.36 -12.08
C GLU A 146 -4.35 -8.23 -13.11
N HIS A 147 -3.40 -7.30 -12.88
CA HIS A 147 -2.35 -6.97 -13.85
C HIS A 147 -0.92 -7.14 -13.31
N ARG A 148 -0.78 -7.86 -12.19
CA ARG A 148 0.49 -8.17 -11.52
C ARG A 148 1.38 -6.94 -11.34
N VAL A 149 0.90 -5.97 -10.57
CA VAL A 149 1.66 -4.74 -10.24
C VAL A 149 1.89 -4.68 -8.73
N GLY A 150 2.97 -5.32 -8.27
CA GLY A 150 3.25 -5.48 -6.83
C GLY A 150 3.35 -4.16 -6.05
N SER A 151 3.91 -3.11 -6.65
CA SER A 151 3.99 -1.78 -6.02
C SER A 151 2.61 -1.21 -5.70
N TRP A 152 1.65 -1.35 -6.61
CA TRP A 152 0.27 -0.92 -6.37
C TRP A 152 -0.40 -1.73 -5.26
N LEU A 153 -0.14 -3.04 -5.17
CA LEU A 153 -0.69 -3.85 -4.10
C LEU A 153 -0.20 -3.32 -2.74
N GLU A 154 1.11 -3.12 -2.60
CA GLU A 154 1.68 -2.58 -1.37
C GLU A 154 1.10 -1.19 -1.05
N GLU A 155 1.16 -0.25 -1.99
CA GLU A 155 0.66 1.12 -1.79
C GLU A 155 -0.82 1.15 -1.41
N GLY A 156 -1.64 0.32 -2.07
CA GLY A 156 -3.07 0.18 -1.80
C GLY A 156 -3.33 -0.38 -0.40
N LEU A 157 -2.70 -1.50 -0.04
CA LEU A 157 -2.83 -2.11 1.29
C LEU A 157 -2.35 -1.18 2.40
N VAL A 158 -1.19 -0.55 2.22
CA VAL A 158 -0.62 0.43 3.16
C VAL A 158 -1.57 1.61 3.35
N SER A 159 -2.17 2.10 2.27
CA SER A 159 -3.16 3.19 2.34
C SER A 159 -4.45 2.75 3.04
N LEU A 160 -4.92 1.52 2.82
CA LEU A 160 -6.10 0.97 3.51
C LEU A 160 -5.85 0.73 5.00
N VAL A 161 -4.65 0.25 5.38
CA VAL A 161 -4.27 0.11 6.80
C VAL A 161 -4.13 1.49 7.45
N LYS A 162 -3.62 2.49 6.73
CA LYS A 162 -3.50 3.87 7.23
C LYS A 162 -4.81 4.64 7.30
N GLY A 163 -5.71 4.39 6.35
CA GLY A 163 -6.80 5.28 5.98
C GLY A 163 -8.21 4.74 6.27
N ASN A 164 -9.09 5.71 6.54
CA ASN A 164 -10.55 5.74 6.71
C ASN A 164 -11.24 4.65 7.55
N ALA A 165 -11.70 5.10 8.73
CA ALA A 165 -12.79 4.51 9.50
C ALA A 165 -14.16 4.56 8.76
N ASP A 166 -14.27 5.35 7.68
CA ASP A 166 -15.52 5.57 6.94
C ASP A 166 -15.88 4.45 5.96
N LEU A 167 -14.92 3.59 5.60
CA LEU A 167 -15.20 2.41 4.78
C LEU A 167 -15.84 1.35 5.67
N SER A 168 -17.12 1.04 5.43
CA SER A 168 -17.79 -0.06 6.13
C SER A 168 -17.04 -1.38 5.89
N LEU A 169 -17.14 -2.30 6.86
CA LEU A 169 -16.53 -3.62 6.72
C LEU A 169 -17.03 -4.34 5.46
N ASP A 170 -18.32 -4.22 5.15
CA ASP A 170 -18.92 -4.80 3.94
C ASP A 170 -18.32 -4.22 2.65
N ALA A 171 -18.09 -2.90 2.61
CA ALA A 171 -17.50 -2.25 1.45
C ALA A 171 -16.00 -2.60 1.30
N LEU A 172 -15.29 -2.75 2.42
CA LEU A 172 -13.91 -3.23 2.41
C LEU A 172 -13.82 -4.67 1.92
N GLU A 173 -14.68 -5.55 2.44
CA GLU A 173 -14.77 -6.95 2.01
C GLU A 173 -15.08 -7.04 0.52
N ALA A 174 -16.09 -6.31 0.03
CA ALA A 174 -16.44 -6.28 -1.38
C ALA A 174 -15.28 -5.80 -2.28
N ALA A 175 -14.45 -4.89 -1.78
CA ALA A 175 -13.34 -4.32 -2.54
C ALA A 175 -12.09 -5.21 -2.58
N VAL A 176 -11.73 -5.85 -1.45
CA VAL A 176 -10.43 -6.56 -1.33
C VAL A 176 -10.54 -8.05 -0.99
N GLY A 177 -11.75 -8.54 -0.74
CA GLY A 177 -12.06 -9.90 -0.30
C GLY A 177 -11.92 -10.08 1.22
N LEU A 178 -12.69 -11.03 1.77
CA LEU A 178 -12.81 -11.28 3.21
C LEU A 178 -11.46 -11.46 3.92
N ARG A 179 -10.58 -12.31 3.36
CA ARG A 179 -9.26 -12.59 3.96
C ARG A 179 -8.39 -11.35 4.07
N THR A 180 -8.37 -10.53 3.02
CA THR A 180 -7.61 -9.27 2.99
C THR A 180 -8.23 -8.26 3.95
N ALA A 181 -9.55 -8.14 3.97
CA ALA A 181 -10.28 -7.25 4.86
C ALA A 181 -10.01 -7.58 6.34
N TYR A 182 -10.07 -8.86 6.72
CA TYR A 182 -9.76 -9.32 8.09
C TYR A 182 -8.33 -8.94 8.51
N ARG A 183 -7.33 -9.16 7.64
CA ARG A 183 -5.94 -8.79 7.89
C ARG A 183 -5.77 -7.26 8.04
N ILE A 184 -6.43 -6.47 7.19
CA ILE A 184 -6.42 -5.01 7.29
C ILE A 184 -7.04 -4.56 8.63
N VAL A 185 -8.16 -5.15 9.05
CA VAL A 185 -8.80 -4.85 10.33
C VAL A 185 -7.89 -5.23 11.51
N GLY A 186 -7.25 -6.40 11.46
CA GLY A 186 -6.26 -6.82 12.45
C GLY A 186 -5.11 -5.81 12.57
N LEU A 187 -4.51 -5.43 11.44
CA LEU A 187 -3.43 -4.43 11.40
C LEU A 187 -3.88 -3.04 11.88
N ARG A 188 -5.13 -2.64 11.60
CA ARG A 188 -5.72 -1.40 12.13
C ARG A 188 -5.92 -1.49 13.64
N ALA A 189 -6.36 -2.64 14.15
CA ALA A 189 -6.54 -2.89 15.58
C ALA A 189 -5.19 -2.90 16.31
N GLU A 190 -4.17 -3.58 15.79
CA GLU A 190 -2.80 -3.57 16.32
C GLU A 190 -2.19 -2.17 16.28
N ALA A 191 -2.43 -1.41 15.21
CA ALA A 191 -2.05 0.01 15.15
C ALA A 191 -2.81 0.84 16.20
N GLY A 192 -4.07 0.51 16.50
CA GLY A 192 -4.87 1.10 17.58
C GLY A 192 -4.39 0.69 18.98
N VAL A 193 -3.89 -0.53 19.16
CA VAL A 193 -3.27 -1.02 20.40
C VAL A 193 -1.91 -0.34 20.64
N CYS A 194 -1.19 0.01 19.56
CA CYS A 194 0.01 0.85 19.64
C CYS A 194 -0.28 2.33 19.97
N CYS A 195 -1.56 2.73 20.02
CA CYS A 195 -2.01 4.04 20.49
C CYS A 195 -2.49 3.93 21.95
N ASN A 196 -1.56 3.74 22.89
CA ASN A 196 -1.72 4.00 24.35
C ASN A 196 -3.16 3.94 24.90
N THR A 197 -3.85 2.81 24.76
CA THR A 197 -5.09 2.63 25.50
C THR A 197 -4.67 2.11 26.87
N LEU A 198 -4.49 3.01 27.84
CA LEU A 198 -4.31 2.63 29.24
C LEU A 198 -5.46 1.69 29.59
N LEU A 199 -5.19 0.40 29.82
CA LEU A 199 -6.25 -0.55 30.14
C LEU A 199 -6.97 -0.04 31.40
N PRO A 200 -8.29 0.21 31.34
CA PRO A 200 -9.01 0.68 32.50
C PRO A 200 -9.26 -0.50 33.45
N LYS A 201 -8.84 -0.37 34.71
CA LYS A 201 -9.13 -1.34 35.76
C LYS A 201 -10.31 -0.86 36.60
N LEU A 202 -11.31 -1.73 36.78
CA LEU A 202 -12.42 -1.47 37.69
C LEU A 202 -11.93 -1.65 39.13
N VAL A 203 -11.83 -0.56 39.88
CA VAL A 203 -11.48 -0.58 41.30
C VAL A 203 -12.55 0.18 42.07
N SER A 204 -13.13 -0.47 43.08
CA SER A 204 -14.17 0.13 43.94
C SER A 204 -15.35 0.76 43.17
N GLY A 205 -15.73 0.18 42.03
CA GLY A 205 -16.87 0.64 41.22
C GLY A 205 -16.59 1.76 40.21
N ALA A 206 -15.33 2.19 40.07
CA ALA A 206 -14.92 3.17 39.06
C ALA A 206 -13.78 2.62 38.17
N PHE A 207 -13.74 3.07 36.91
CA PHE A 207 -12.66 2.73 35.99
C PHE A 207 -11.48 3.69 36.19
N HIS A 208 -10.29 3.12 36.34
CA HIS A 208 -9.05 3.88 36.47
C HIS A 208 -8.01 3.41 35.45
N PRO A 209 -7.28 4.33 34.81
CA PRO A 209 -6.22 3.95 33.88
C PRO A 209 -5.07 3.25 34.64
N THR A 210 -4.63 2.10 34.13
CA THR A 210 -3.39 1.46 34.57
C THR A 210 -2.25 1.79 33.62
N LEU A 211 -1.07 2.01 34.17
CA LEU A 211 0.15 2.25 33.40
C LEU A 211 1.35 1.55 34.05
N PRO A 212 2.33 1.09 33.26
CA PRO A 212 3.58 0.58 33.77
C PRO A 212 4.38 1.72 34.42
N LEU A 213 4.58 1.65 35.74
CA LEU A 213 5.24 2.72 36.51
C LEU A 213 6.69 2.95 36.07
N GLY A 214 7.36 1.92 35.54
CA GLY A 214 8.71 1.99 34.99
C GLY A 214 8.85 2.93 33.80
N HIS A 215 7.75 3.33 33.16
CA HIS A 215 7.78 4.24 32.02
C HIS A 215 7.55 5.72 32.40
N LEU A 216 7.30 6.01 33.68
CA LEU A 216 7.15 7.40 34.15
C LEU A 216 8.48 8.16 34.06
N ARG A 217 8.41 9.38 33.51
CA ARG A 217 9.56 10.27 33.27
C ARG A 217 9.49 11.53 34.10
N CYS A 218 10.67 12.01 34.48
CA CYS A 218 10.83 13.24 35.22
C CYS A 218 10.55 14.46 34.31
N MET A 219 9.71 15.39 34.78
CA MET A 219 9.38 16.62 34.05
C MET A 219 10.60 17.52 33.77
N SER A 220 11.70 17.37 34.51
CA SER A 220 12.91 18.19 34.35
C SER A 220 13.95 17.60 33.40
N CYS A 221 14.25 16.30 33.51
CA CYS A 221 15.32 15.66 32.75
C CYS A 221 14.84 14.66 31.70
N SER A 222 13.53 14.38 31.65
CA SER A 222 12.91 13.34 30.81
C SER A 222 13.42 11.90 31.05
N GLY A 223 14.28 11.70 32.06
CA GLY A 223 14.78 10.38 32.46
C GLY A 223 13.75 9.58 33.28
N PHE A 224 14.02 8.29 33.45
CA PHE A 224 13.21 7.39 34.28
C PHE A 224 13.14 7.86 35.74
N VAL A 225 11.93 7.90 36.29
CA VAL A 225 11.69 8.26 37.70
C VAL A 225 12.01 7.08 38.64
N PHE A 226 11.63 5.86 38.23
CA PHE A 226 11.85 4.63 38.98
C PHE A 226 12.82 3.71 38.24
N GLN A 227 13.68 3.01 38.98
CA GLN A 227 14.60 1.97 38.46
C GLN A 227 14.27 0.58 39.00
N ASP A 228 13.72 0.49 40.22
CA ASP A 228 13.40 -0.78 40.88
C ASP A 228 11.89 -0.90 41.19
N SER A 229 11.43 -2.15 41.31
CA SER A 229 10.05 -2.46 41.71
C SER A 229 9.68 -1.81 43.05
N LEU A 230 8.43 -1.38 43.16
CA LEU A 230 7.94 -0.66 44.34
C LEU A 230 7.14 -1.59 45.24
N ARG A 231 7.53 -1.70 46.51
CA ARG A 231 6.69 -2.35 47.52
C ARG A 231 5.65 -1.38 48.05
N CYS A 232 4.41 -1.85 48.17
CA CYS A 232 3.35 -1.05 48.75
C CYS A 232 3.70 -0.63 50.19
N PRO A 233 3.68 0.66 50.55
CA PRO A 233 4.13 1.13 51.87
C PRO A 233 3.12 0.89 53.01
N HIS A 234 2.00 0.24 52.72
CA HIS A 234 0.94 0.01 53.70
C HIS A 234 1.19 -1.29 54.46
N SER A 235 1.23 -1.23 55.80
CA SER A 235 1.47 -2.40 56.66
C SER A 235 0.51 -3.58 56.43
N GLN A 236 -0.70 -3.31 55.95
CA GLN A 236 -1.73 -4.31 55.63
C GLN A 236 -1.71 -4.78 54.16
N CYS A 237 -0.80 -4.25 53.32
CA CYS A 237 -0.67 -4.59 51.91
C CYS A 237 0.75 -5.07 51.62
N ARG A 238 0.89 -6.30 51.10
CA ARG A 238 2.19 -6.87 50.71
C ARG A 238 2.40 -6.91 49.20
N ALA A 239 1.65 -6.10 48.46
CA ALA A 239 1.76 -6.07 47.01
C ALA A 239 3.14 -5.56 46.59
N ASP A 240 3.79 -6.33 45.72
CA ASP A 240 4.95 -5.90 44.95
C ASP A 240 4.45 -5.32 43.63
N ILE A 241 4.89 -4.12 43.30
CA ILE A 241 4.45 -3.38 42.12
C ILE A 241 5.61 -3.40 41.13
N ALA A 242 5.57 -4.39 40.24
CA ALA A 242 6.51 -4.49 39.13
C ALA A 242 6.41 -3.24 38.25
N LEU A 243 7.57 -2.74 37.80
CA LEU A 243 7.65 -1.51 37.00
C LEU A 243 7.20 -1.72 35.54
N ASP A 244 7.42 -2.92 35.00
CA ASP A 244 7.20 -3.25 33.59
C ASP A 244 5.85 -3.94 33.32
N GLU A 245 5.15 -4.39 34.37
CA GLU A 245 3.84 -5.03 34.25
C GLU A 245 2.69 -4.04 34.49
N GLU A 246 1.65 -4.13 33.67
CA GLU A 246 0.42 -3.36 33.86
C GLU A 246 -0.41 -3.93 35.01
N GLY A 247 -0.97 -3.05 35.86
CA GLY A 247 -2.01 -3.42 36.82
C GLY A 247 -1.59 -3.58 38.28
N GLY A 248 -0.30 -3.42 38.63
CA GLY A 248 0.16 -3.29 40.02
C GLY A 248 -0.17 -1.94 40.66
N GLY A 249 -0.21 -0.88 39.85
CA GLY A 249 -0.66 0.47 40.20
C GLY A 249 -1.65 1.05 39.18
N TYR A 250 -2.41 2.06 39.58
CA TYR A 250 -3.31 2.82 38.72
C TYR A 250 -3.27 4.31 39.06
N VAL A 251 -3.70 5.16 38.13
CA VAL A 251 -3.86 6.60 38.41
C VAL A 251 -5.28 6.87 38.87
N ARG A 252 -5.45 7.49 40.03
CA ARG A 252 -6.75 7.97 40.49
C ARG A 252 -7.20 9.06 39.53
N SER A 253 -8.30 8.81 38.83
CA SER A 253 -8.90 9.81 37.94
C SER A 253 -9.50 10.92 38.80
N SER A 254 -8.73 11.99 38.98
CA SER A 254 -9.27 13.32 39.23
C SER A 254 -9.69 13.90 37.88
N SER A 255 -10.66 14.80 37.87
CA SER A 255 -11.29 15.37 36.67
C SER A 255 -10.33 16.14 35.72
N ASP A 256 -9.03 16.20 36.01
CA ASP A 256 -8.02 17.00 35.30
C ASP A 256 -6.84 16.18 34.76
N SER A 257 -7.07 14.98 34.21
CA SER A 257 -6.03 14.27 33.43
C SER A 257 -5.79 14.97 32.08
N LEU A 258 -5.05 16.07 32.10
CA LEU A 258 -4.74 16.89 30.93
C LEU A 258 -3.62 16.23 30.13
N VAL A 259 -3.97 15.62 28.99
CA VAL A 259 -2.98 15.32 27.95
C VAL A 259 -2.29 16.62 27.56
N LYS A 260 -0.96 16.66 27.64
CA LYS A 260 -0.14 17.81 27.27
C LYS A 260 0.81 17.47 26.13
N SER A 261 1.28 18.49 25.43
CA SER A 261 2.25 18.36 24.36
C SER A 261 3.32 19.43 24.46
N ASN A 262 4.56 19.08 24.10
CA ASN A 262 5.64 20.02 23.87
C ASN A 262 6.25 19.77 22.47
N SER A 263 7.38 20.43 22.17
CA SER A 263 8.05 20.32 20.87
C SER A 263 8.64 18.93 20.56
N SER A 264 8.72 18.01 21.53
CA SER A 264 9.35 16.69 21.37
C SER A 264 8.46 15.50 21.70
N ALA A 265 7.34 15.69 22.42
CA ALA A 265 6.44 14.60 22.80
C ALA A 265 5.02 15.08 23.15
N VAL A 266 4.06 14.17 23.00
CA VAL A 266 2.75 14.22 23.66
C VAL A 266 2.80 13.30 24.87
N PHE A 267 2.25 13.70 26.01
CA PHE A 267 2.36 12.94 27.25
C PHE A 267 1.13 13.14 28.16
N TYR A 268 0.85 12.15 29.00
CA TYR A 268 -0.03 12.34 30.16
C TYR A 268 0.78 12.97 31.29
N GLU A 269 0.29 14.07 31.83
CA GLU A 269 0.81 14.65 33.07
C GLU A 269 0.09 14.02 34.26
N ILE A 270 0.84 13.48 35.21
CA ILE A 270 0.32 12.71 36.34
C ILE A 270 0.91 13.27 37.62
N GLU A 271 0.06 13.67 38.57
CA GLU A 271 0.51 14.06 39.91
C GLU A 271 0.92 12.81 40.71
N LEU A 272 2.06 12.82 41.39
CA LEU A 272 2.58 11.64 42.09
C LEU A 272 1.62 11.09 43.16
N ARG A 273 0.86 11.95 43.84
CA ARG A 273 -0.14 11.54 44.84
C ARG A 273 -1.31 10.73 44.25
N ASP A 274 -1.56 10.84 42.96
CA ASP A 274 -2.63 10.10 42.28
C ASP A 274 -2.19 8.70 41.86
N LEU A 275 -0.94 8.29 42.10
CA LEU A 275 -0.49 6.91 41.92
C LEU A 275 -0.98 6.03 43.07
N MET A 276 -1.90 5.12 42.76
CA MET A 276 -2.59 4.25 43.71
C MET A 276 -2.20 2.79 43.55
N CYS A 277 -2.09 2.06 44.66
CA CYS A 277 -1.85 0.63 44.63
C CYS A 277 -3.13 -0.11 44.24
N ALA A 278 -3.07 -0.99 43.25
CA ALA A 278 -4.25 -1.74 42.80
C ALA A 278 -4.79 -2.75 43.82
N SER A 279 -3.96 -3.20 44.77
CA SER A 279 -4.35 -4.20 45.78
C SER A 279 -5.04 -3.60 47.00
N CYS A 280 -4.68 -2.38 47.40
CA CYS A 280 -5.22 -1.76 48.62
C CYS A 280 -5.91 -0.40 48.40
N SER A 281 -5.92 0.10 47.17
CA SER A 281 -6.53 1.38 46.77
C SER A 281 -6.06 2.59 47.58
N LYS A 282 -4.80 2.56 48.02
CA LYS A 282 -4.15 3.66 48.75
C LYS A 282 -2.89 4.13 48.00
N GLY A 283 -2.50 5.38 48.19
CA GLY A 283 -1.40 6.02 47.47
C GLY A 283 -0.06 5.31 47.67
N ILE A 284 0.63 5.04 46.55
CA ILE A 284 1.94 4.36 46.51
C ILE A 284 3.02 5.32 47.04
N ILE A 285 2.95 6.59 46.65
CA ILE A 285 3.95 7.61 46.98
C ILE A 285 3.44 8.45 48.15
N ARG A 286 4.05 8.27 49.33
CA ARG A 286 3.66 8.96 50.59
C ARG A 286 4.60 10.08 51.01
N GLN A 287 5.79 10.14 50.40
CA GLN A 287 6.85 11.10 50.68
C GLN A 287 7.54 11.48 49.37
N ALA A 288 8.33 12.54 49.39
CA ALA A 288 9.12 12.94 48.23
C ALA A 288 10.03 11.78 47.77
N ILE A 289 10.16 11.62 46.45
CA ILE A 289 11.03 10.63 45.82
C ILE A 289 12.17 11.34 45.11
N SER A 290 13.30 10.67 44.90
CA SER A 290 14.38 11.18 44.07
C SER A 290 14.26 10.60 42.66
N CYS A 291 14.37 11.45 41.64
CA CYS A 291 14.44 11.00 40.26
C CYS A 291 15.66 10.08 40.07
N ALA A 292 15.45 8.85 39.60
CA ALA A 292 16.55 7.91 39.41
C ALA A 292 17.56 8.33 38.33
N SER A 293 17.22 9.28 37.45
CA SER A 293 18.10 9.74 36.37
C SER A 293 18.85 11.04 36.66
N CYS A 294 18.31 11.94 37.47
CA CYS A 294 18.93 13.25 37.74
C CYS A 294 19.02 13.61 39.23
N GLU A 295 18.63 12.69 40.11
CA GLU A 295 18.67 12.82 41.57
C GLU A 295 17.85 13.96 42.18
N ARG A 296 17.15 14.76 41.34
CA ARG A 296 16.24 15.80 41.79
C ARG A 296 15.13 15.20 42.64
N GLY A 297 14.91 15.78 43.83
CA GLY A 297 13.74 15.48 44.66
C GLY A 297 12.45 15.95 44.01
N ILE A 298 11.46 15.06 43.92
CA ILE A 298 10.13 15.28 43.39
C ILE A 298 9.14 15.15 44.55
N GLN A 299 8.45 16.24 44.88
CA GLN A 299 7.44 16.27 45.94
C GLN A 299 6.19 15.49 45.54
N THR A 300 5.40 15.04 46.51
CA THR A 300 4.17 14.25 46.24
C THR A 300 3.12 15.00 45.44
N THR A 301 3.16 16.33 45.45
CA THR A 301 2.27 17.21 44.67
C THR A 301 2.86 17.65 43.33
N GLU A 302 4.08 17.23 43.01
CA GLU A 302 4.69 17.48 41.70
C GLU A 302 4.27 16.42 40.67
N HIS A 303 4.46 16.77 39.41
CA HIS A 303 4.00 15.97 38.28
C HIS A 303 5.14 15.18 37.64
N VAL A 304 4.80 14.02 37.13
CA VAL A 304 5.62 13.19 36.25
C VAL A 304 4.90 13.03 34.92
N MET A 305 5.65 12.76 33.85
CA MET A 305 5.06 12.54 32.53
C MET A 305 5.07 11.05 32.18
N PHE A 306 3.99 10.57 31.60
CA PHE A 306 3.98 9.31 30.87
C PHE A 306 4.03 9.65 29.37
N PRO A 307 5.18 9.46 28.70
CA PRO A 307 5.31 9.80 27.29
C PRO A 307 4.42 8.87 26.47
N LEU A 308 3.54 9.46 25.69
CA LEU A 308 2.84 8.72 24.65
C LEU A 308 3.87 8.44 23.57
N ARG A 309 4.20 7.16 23.34
CA ARG A 309 5.21 6.79 22.34
C ARG A 309 4.90 7.51 21.02
N SER A 310 5.83 8.39 20.62
CA SER A 310 5.99 8.80 19.23
C SER A 310 6.52 7.57 18.49
N VAL A 311 5.61 6.80 17.88
CA VAL A 311 6.01 5.76 16.94
C VAL A 311 6.74 6.49 15.81
N ALA A 312 7.90 5.99 15.40
CA ALA A 312 8.50 6.31 14.09
C ALA A 312 7.36 6.48 13.09
N SER A 313 7.35 7.57 12.30
CA SER A 313 6.17 8.07 11.59
C SER A 313 5.14 6.95 11.32
N PRO A 314 3.88 7.03 11.80
CA PRO A 314 2.90 5.95 11.71
C PRO A 314 2.81 5.30 10.31
N SER A 315 3.21 6.07 9.30
CA SER A 315 3.44 5.63 7.93
C SER A 315 4.43 4.49 7.70
N PHE A 316 5.58 4.47 8.37
CA PHE A 316 6.69 3.54 8.12
C PHE A 316 6.47 2.18 8.79
N ALA A 317 6.08 2.17 10.07
CA ALA A 317 5.74 0.94 10.79
C ALA A 317 4.59 0.16 10.12
N ARG A 318 3.58 0.88 9.60
CA ARG A 318 2.47 0.27 8.85
C ARG A 318 2.91 -0.34 7.51
N SER A 319 3.90 0.23 6.83
CA SER A 319 4.43 -0.34 5.59
C SER A 319 5.19 -1.64 5.86
N MET A 320 6.01 -1.70 6.91
CA MET A 320 6.69 -2.94 7.29
C MET A 320 5.72 -4.05 7.70
N ALA A 321 4.71 -3.75 8.51
CA ALA A 321 3.71 -4.73 8.92
C ALA A 321 2.88 -5.27 7.74
N VAL A 322 2.55 -4.41 6.76
CA VAL A 322 1.90 -4.86 5.51
C VAL A 322 2.82 -5.81 4.73
N ARG A 323 4.10 -5.46 4.57
CA ARG A 323 5.05 -6.35 3.87
C ARG A 323 5.18 -7.71 4.53
N GLU A 324 5.17 -7.76 5.87
CA GLU A 324 5.25 -9.02 6.62
C GLU A 324 3.99 -9.87 6.44
N VAL A 325 2.81 -9.29 6.64
CA VAL A 325 1.52 -10.03 6.57
C VAL A 325 1.18 -10.50 5.15
N PHE A 326 1.65 -9.76 4.14
CA PHE A 326 1.38 -10.02 2.72
C PHE A 326 2.63 -10.43 1.94
N ALA A 327 3.68 -10.90 2.62
CA ALA A 327 4.97 -11.26 2.00
C ALA A 327 4.80 -12.24 0.83
N ASP A 328 4.10 -13.35 1.05
CA ASP A 328 3.87 -14.38 0.03
C ASP A 328 3.21 -13.82 -1.24
N GLU A 329 2.21 -12.95 -1.07
CA GLU A 329 1.45 -12.35 -2.17
C GLU A 329 2.29 -11.32 -2.93
N LEU A 330 3.10 -10.53 -2.22
CA LEU A 330 3.99 -9.55 -2.83
C LEU A 330 5.17 -10.22 -3.57
N GLU A 331 5.69 -11.32 -3.04
CA GLU A 331 6.72 -12.13 -3.71
C GLU A 331 6.21 -12.82 -4.96
N GLU A 332 4.95 -13.30 -4.94
CA GLU A 332 4.32 -13.90 -6.12
C GLU A 332 4.15 -12.86 -7.25
N LEU A 333 3.75 -11.64 -6.92
CA LEU A 333 3.57 -10.56 -7.90
C LEU A 333 4.89 -9.92 -8.38
N ALA A 334 6.02 -10.23 -7.73
CA ALA A 334 7.34 -9.78 -8.13
C ALA A 334 8.02 -10.72 -9.15
N ARG A 335 7.44 -11.90 -9.41
CA ARG A 335 7.90 -12.88 -10.41
C ARG A 335 7.18 -12.70 -11.74
#